data_AF-A0ABD5MKC6-F1
#
_entry.id   AF-A0ABD5MKC6-F1
#
_cell.length_a   1.000
_cell.length_b   1.000
_cell.length_c   1.000
_cell.angle_alpha   90.00
_cell.angle_beta   90.00
_cell.angle_gamma   90.00
#
_symmetry.space_group_name_H-M   'P 1'
#
loop_
_entity.id
_entity.type
_entity.pdbx_description
1 polymer ?
#
loop_
_entity_poly.entity_id
_entity_poly.type
_entity_poly.pdbx_seq_one_letter_code
_entity_poly.pdbx_strand_id
1 'polypeptide(L)'
;MAFEQTERRTFLGVVTAMVSSLAGCGESDTPKETSNRQQGTRSSTKSSTNAQSTIPSHTHSGPNSGGADLEPHTLSVKSHRLASSYIIYKRDGEVRALEGATESEKYSGTDATRVIQNAVDDLRTGTIYVKQGTYEIGPSEDGWLGGIRLHSNIRFVGEGPGATILKLRDSVNGERGQIRVSPLVVGEETSNVTIENLEIDGNESGNRDVPPYPYSPHHHGIVIHGDGSKVPEDRKPSNILVRNVNVHDTVRSNIVLAGRNCELENLWLSNSATDHWLYMAGATNCNLRGIHASGFARNEGIVLGVGKRRCSGNTISGLTISHIAQTPYQNDEPEGLEGRYPSKAVHFRRSSGNAFGNTIKDVEISLPEAEFGQSIQTFQPDTCIQNLNYRGPMGYGGILDVAPEAANVKLESASIHISPTSNRRPVTVVQSQGSAFLLKDVSIDDVGQGDEPAIRLVADETSIDQTTIRDVSAAANGPCLRAHGGNAGINKLFVENLQDLSDTGARITGNVNFIKKGIY
;
A
#
# COMPACT_ATOMS: atom_id res chain seq x y z
N MET A 1 -91.94 -14.40 -13.16
CA MET A 1 -90.94 -13.93 -14.14
C MET A 1 -89.57 -14.36 -13.62
N ALA A 2 -88.88 -15.17 -14.41
CA ALA A 2 -87.62 -15.85 -14.11
C ALA A 2 -86.43 -15.20 -14.85
N PHE A 3 -85.24 -15.81 -14.68
CA PHE A 3 -83.90 -15.58 -15.29
C PHE A 3 -82.92 -14.77 -14.42
N GLU A 4 -81.87 -15.37 -13.82
CA GLU A 4 -80.60 -15.97 -14.35
C GLU A 4 -79.46 -14.91 -14.41
N GLN A 5 -78.34 -15.09 -13.68
CA GLN A 5 -77.04 -15.71 -14.11
C GLN A 5 -76.25 -14.72 -15.04
N THR A 6 -74.94 -14.40 -14.97
CA THR A 6 -73.70 -15.15 -14.68
C THR A 6 -72.45 -14.20 -14.69
N GLU A 7 -71.34 -14.66 -14.06
CA GLU A 7 -69.88 -14.37 -14.26
C GLU A 7 -69.26 -12.97 -13.97
N ARG A 8 -68.30 -12.79 -13.04
CA ARG A 8 -66.89 -13.28 -12.87
C ARG A 8 -65.92 -12.90 -14.01
N ARG A 9 -64.96 -12.02 -13.69
CA ARG A 9 -63.53 -12.13 -14.06
C ARG A 9 -62.65 -11.38 -13.08
N THR A 10 -61.77 -12.13 -12.42
CA THR A 10 -60.68 -11.68 -11.53
C THR A 10 -59.38 -11.72 -12.33
N PHE A 11 -58.47 -10.75 -12.15
CA PHE A 11 -57.10 -10.84 -12.66
C PHE A 11 -56.12 -10.68 -11.49
N LEU A 12 -55.26 -11.68 -11.35
CA LEU A 12 -54.21 -11.87 -10.35
C LEU A 12 -52.88 -11.96 -11.12
N GLY A 13 -51.87 -11.18 -10.75
CA GLY A 13 -50.48 -11.26 -11.28
C GLY A 13 -49.52 -11.57 -10.13
N VAL A 14 -49.22 -12.85 -9.88
CA VAL A 14 -47.96 -13.57 -10.20
C VAL A 14 -46.74 -13.11 -9.40
N VAL A 15 -46.44 -13.88 -8.34
CA VAL A 15 -45.13 -14.05 -7.72
C VAL A 15 -44.68 -15.48 -8.07
N THR A 16 -43.47 -15.64 -8.62
CA THR A 16 -42.89 -16.96 -8.87
C THR A 16 -41.71 -17.19 -7.94
N ALA A 17 -41.87 -18.15 -7.04
CA ALA A 17 -40.79 -18.84 -6.35
C ALA A 17 -40.47 -20.14 -7.10
N MET A 18 -39.19 -20.54 -7.10
CA MET A 18 -38.80 -21.92 -7.40
C MET A 18 -37.88 -22.44 -6.30
N VAL A 19 -38.40 -23.44 -5.60
CA VAL A 19 -37.66 -24.46 -4.84
C VAL A 19 -37.96 -25.78 -5.54
N SER A 20 -36.94 -26.61 -5.80
CA SER A 20 -36.91 -28.09 -5.63
C SER A 20 -35.78 -28.72 -6.45
N SER A 21 -34.80 -29.36 -5.79
CA SER A 21 -34.55 -30.81 -5.88
C SER A 21 -33.16 -31.17 -5.32
N LEU A 22 -33.13 -32.05 -4.32
CA LEU A 22 -32.49 -33.37 -4.34
C LEU A 22 -32.29 -33.90 -2.90
N ALA A 23 -33.16 -34.84 -2.53
CA ALA A 23 -32.82 -35.96 -1.65
C ALA A 23 -31.93 -36.93 -2.45
N GLY A 24 -31.05 -37.76 -1.90
CA GLY A 24 -30.62 -38.08 -0.55
C GLY A 24 -29.65 -39.28 -0.68
N CYS A 25 -28.78 -39.53 0.31
CA CYS A 25 -28.13 -40.84 0.50
C CYS A 25 -27.39 -40.86 1.86
N GLY A 26 -27.88 -41.74 2.75
CA GLY A 26 -27.04 -42.75 3.42
C GLY A 26 -26.21 -42.34 4.64
N GLU A 27 -26.69 -42.78 5.80
CA GLU A 27 -25.99 -42.90 7.08
C GLU A 27 -24.71 -43.75 7.00
N SER A 28 -23.71 -43.44 7.83
CA SER A 28 -23.13 -44.42 8.75
C SER A 28 -22.24 -43.75 9.81
N ASP A 29 -22.60 -43.98 11.06
CA ASP A 29 -21.87 -43.65 12.27
C ASP A 29 -20.56 -44.45 12.40
N THR A 30 -19.51 -43.81 12.92
CA THR A 30 -18.58 -44.42 13.89
C THR A 30 -17.82 -43.31 14.65
N PRO A 31 -17.72 -43.39 15.99
CA PRO A 31 -17.06 -42.36 16.79
C PRO A 31 -15.55 -42.63 16.87
N LYS A 32 -14.72 -41.61 16.60
CA LYS A 32 -13.28 -41.65 16.92
C LYS A 32 -13.04 -41.04 18.30
N GLU A 33 -12.49 -41.89 19.16
CA GLU A 33 -11.99 -41.58 20.50
C GLU A 33 -11.05 -40.38 20.50
N THR A 34 -11.29 -39.45 21.43
CA THR A 34 -10.37 -38.38 21.78
C THR A 34 -9.43 -38.87 22.87
N SER A 35 -8.16 -39.11 22.52
CA SER A 35 -7.13 -39.40 23.53
C SER A 35 -6.68 -38.11 24.20
N ASN A 36 -7.04 -37.96 25.47
CA ASN A 36 -6.47 -36.99 26.40
C ASN A 36 -4.94 -37.13 26.47
N ARG A 37 -4.22 -36.10 26.05
CA ARG A 37 -2.79 -35.95 26.36
C ARG A 37 -2.63 -34.76 27.30
N GLN A 38 -2.60 -35.06 28.60
CA GLN A 38 -2.11 -34.13 29.62
C GLN A 38 -0.67 -33.75 29.30
N GLN A 39 -0.42 -32.49 29.00
CA GLN A 39 0.92 -31.90 29.06
C GLN A 39 0.99 -31.01 30.30
N GLY A 40 1.93 -31.36 31.17
CA GLY A 40 2.20 -30.68 32.42
C GLY A 40 2.71 -29.25 32.19
N THR A 41 2.14 -28.34 32.96
CA THR A 41 2.59 -26.96 33.12
C THR A 41 3.95 -26.93 33.83
N ARG A 42 5.02 -26.65 33.08
CA ARG A 42 6.28 -26.17 33.67
C ARG A 42 6.20 -24.64 33.77
N SER A 43 6.02 -24.15 34.99
CA SER A 43 6.24 -22.76 35.36
C SER A 43 7.74 -22.47 35.33
N SER A 44 8.18 -21.56 34.46
CA SER A 44 9.50 -20.93 34.55
C SER A 44 9.31 -19.43 34.75
N THR A 45 9.48 -18.99 35.99
CA THR A 45 9.67 -17.59 36.37
C THR A 45 10.96 -17.06 35.74
N LYS A 46 10.84 -16.25 34.68
CA LYS A 46 11.95 -15.42 34.20
C LYS A 46 11.77 -14.00 34.72
N SER A 47 12.66 -13.62 35.64
CA SER A 47 12.90 -12.25 36.08
C SER A 47 13.54 -11.47 34.93
N SER A 48 12.82 -10.50 34.35
CA SER A 48 13.39 -9.53 33.41
C SER A 48 13.91 -8.31 34.17
N THR A 49 15.22 -8.11 34.10
CA THR A 49 15.88 -6.86 34.49
C THR A 49 15.63 -5.80 33.42
N ASN A 50 15.00 -4.69 33.80
CA ASN A 50 14.81 -3.49 32.98
C ASN A 50 16.17 -2.90 32.56
N ALA A 51 16.55 -3.07 31.30
CA ALA A 51 17.53 -2.23 30.64
C ALA A 51 16.78 -1.19 29.79
N GLN A 52 16.76 0.06 30.25
CA GLN A 52 16.30 1.19 29.45
C GLN A 52 17.22 1.35 28.25
N SER A 53 16.74 0.94 27.08
CA SER A 53 17.33 1.29 25.80
C SER A 53 16.99 2.74 25.48
N THR A 54 17.96 3.63 25.61
CA THR A 54 17.86 5.00 25.10
C THR A 54 17.96 4.96 23.57
N ILE A 55 16.81 4.99 22.90
CA ILE A 55 16.74 5.19 21.45
C ILE A 55 17.10 6.67 21.17
N PRO A 56 18.05 6.97 20.27
CA PRO A 56 18.29 8.34 19.85
C PRO A 56 17.05 8.88 19.14
N SER A 57 16.51 9.99 19.61
CA SER A 57 15.52 10.77 18.85
C SER A 57 16.22 11.28 17.58
N HIS A 58 16.03 10.59 16.45
CA HIS A 58 16.44 11.08 15.15
C HIS A 58 15.54 12.26 14.80
N THR A 59 15.97 13.47 15.18
CA THR A 59 15.52 14.68 14.51
C THR A 59 15.97 14.56 13.06
N HIS A 60 15.03 14.29 12.15
CA HIS A 60 15.26 14.40 10.72
C HIS A 60 15.50 15.87 10.40
N SER A 61 16.76 16.30 10.48
CA SER A 61 17.24 17.39 9.64
C SER A 61 17.18 16.88 8.22
N GLY A 62 16.16 17.30 7.47
CA GLY A 62 15.98 16.93 6.07
C GLY A 62 17.27 17.16 5.27
N PRO A 63 17.55 16.35 4.24
CA PRO A 63 18.74 16.52 3.42
C PRO A 63 18.66 17.88 2.72
N ASN A 64 19.64 18.75 3.03
CA ASN A 64 19.95 19.93 2.23
C ASN A 64 20.56 19.45 0.90
N SER A 65 19.74 18.93 0.00
CA SER A 65 20.14 18.68 -1.39
C SER A 65 19.97 19.98 -2.17
N GLY A 66 21.08 20.65 -2.45
CA GLY A 66 21.10 21.78 -3.38
C GLY A 66 20.64 21.33 -4.77
N GLY A 67 19.61 21.99 -5.30
CA GLY A 67 19.12 21.76 -6.66
C GLY A 67 17.71 22.29 -6.89
N ALA A 68 17.65 23.48 -7.51
CA ALA A 68 16.47 24.23 -7.97
C ALA A 68 15.58 24.84 -6.88
N ASP A 69 15.64 26.18 -6.79
CA ASP A 69 14.70 27.05 -6.10
C ASP A 69 13.26 26.78 -6.58
N LEU A 70 12.58 25.83 -5.94
CA LEU A 70 11.13 25.86 -5.85
C LEU A 70 10.80 26.92 -4.80
N GLU A 71 10.68 28.17 -5.28
CA GLU A 71 10.10 29.27 -4.51
C GLU A 71 8.87 28.75 -3.76
N PRO A 72 8.88 28.73 -2.41
CA PRO A 72 7.71 28.33 -1.67
C PRO A 72 6.60 29.29 -2.07
N HIS A 73 5.58 28.78 -2.75
CA HIS A 73 4.37 29.53 -2.98
C HIS A 73 3.83 29.95 -1.61
N THR A 74 4.17 31.17 -1.19
CA THR A 74 3.58 31.84 -0.04
C THR A 74 2.13 32.12 -0.40
N LEU A 75 1.30 31.07 -0.30
CA LEU A 75 -0.13 31.16 -0.23
C LEU A 75 -0.43 32.18 0.88
N SER A 76 -1.05 33.29 0.49
CA SER A 76 -1.41 34.36 1.40
C SER A 76 -2.30 33.83 2.53
N VAL A 77 -1.70 33.58 3.70
CA VAL A 77 -2.37 33.10 4.92
C VAL A 77 -3.52 34.04 5.34
N LYS A 78 -3.46 35.31 4.93
CA LYS A 78 -4.55 36.29 5.16
C LYS A 78 -5.80 36.03 4.32
N SER A 79 -5.70 35.48 3.11
CA SER A 79 -6.89 35.24 2.28
C SER A 79 -7.71 34.04 2.75
N HIS A 80 -7.06 33.03 3.34
CA HIS A 80 -7.73 31.79 3.76
C HIS A 80 -8.59 31.97 5.02
N ARG A 81 -8.23 32.92 5.90
CA ARG A 81 -9.03 33.23 7.10
C ARG A 81 -10.46 33.69 6.79
N LEU A 82 -10.68 34.39 5.66
CA LEU A 82 -12.00 34.95 5.33
C LEU A 82 -12.92 33.98 4.57
N ALA A 83 -12.41 32.83 4.13
CA ALA A 83 -13.19 31.84 3.36
C ALA A 83 -13.42 30.51 4.11
N SER A 84 -12.87 30.36 5.32
CA SER A 84 -13.02 29.13 6.11
C SER A 84 -14.36 29.10 6.83
N SER A 85 -15.03 27.95 6.85
CA SER A 85 -16.28 27.76 7.58
C SER A 85 -16.02 27.61 9.08
N TYR A 86 -14.96 26.89 9.44
CA TYR A 86 -14.42 26.85 10.80
C TYR A 86 -12.92 27.05 10.82
N ILE A 87 -12.44 27.66 11.91
CA ILE A 87 -11.02 27.79 12.25
C ILE A 87 -10.77 27.07 13.57
N ILE A 88 -9.99 25.99 13.52
CA ILE A 88 -9.52 25.24 14.68
C ILE A 88 -8.19 25.83 15.16
N TYR A 89 -8.05 26.05 16.47
CA TYR A 89 -6.82 26.55 17.06
C TYR A 89 -6.67 26.12 18.52
N LYS A 90 -5.42 26.17 19.02
CA LYS A 90 -5.13 25.98 20.45
C LYS A 90 -4.97 27.30 21.17
N ARG A 91 -5.50 27.38 22.39
CA ARG A 91 -5.31 28.51 23.32
C ARG A 91 -5.50 28.03 24.76
N ASP A 92 -4.57 28.39 25.64
CA ASP A 92 -4.64 28.14 27.08
C ASP A 92 -4.87 26.65 27.43
N GLY A 93 -4.26 25.74 26.65
CA GLY A 93 -4.38 24.29 26.83
C GLY A 93 -5.63 23.64 26.22
N GLU A 94 -6.54 24.44 25.65
CA GLU A 94 -7.76 23.96 25.00
C GLU A 94 -7.68 24.06 23.48
N VAL A 95 -8.41 23.18 22.81
CA VAL A 95 -8.74 23.27 21.39
C VAL A 95 -10.06 24.01 21.25
N ARG A 96 -10.12 24.95 20.31
CA ARG A 96 -11.27 25.83 20.06
C ARG A 96 -11.60 25.83 18.59
N ALA A 97 -12.89 25.93 18.27
CA ALA A 97 -13.42 26.07 16.91
C ALA A 97 -14.18 27.40 16.81
N LEU A 98 -13.66 28.30 15.98
CA LEU A 98 -14.27 29.58 15.63
C LEU A 98 -15.10 29.39 14.36
N GLU A 99 -16.37 29.80 14.36
CA GLU A 99 -17.17 29.86 13.12
C GLU A 99 -16.71 31.07 12.29
N GLY A 100 -16.33 30.85 11.03
CA GLY A 100 -15.69 31.88 10.21
C GLY A 100 -16.61 33.05 9.85
N ALA A 101 -17.92 32.82 9.73
CA ALA A 101 -18.88 33.86 9.37
C ALA A 101 -19.17 34.86 10.51
N THR A 102 -19.17 34.37 11.75
CA THR A 102 -19.54 35.16 12.93
C THR A 102 -18.34 35.54 13.80
N GLU A 103 -17.19 34.91 13.55
CA GLU A 103 -16.01 34.95 14.43
C GLU A 103 -16.34 34.61 15.90
N SER A 104 -17.41 33.84 16.11
CA SER A 104 -17.79 33.37 17.44
C SER A 104 -17.21 31.98 17.72
N GLU A 105 -16.81 31.75 18.96
CA GLU A 105 -16.39 30.41 19.39
C GLU A 105 -17.64 29.55 19.58
N LYS A 106 -17.72 28.45 18.82
CA LYS A 106 -18.86 27.54 18.87
C LYS A 106 -18.57 26.27 19.68
N TYR A 107 -17.33 25.78 19.59
CA TYR A 107 -16.87 24.59 20.31
C TYR A 107 -15.54 24.85 20.99
N SER A 108 -15.37 24.32 22.20
CA SER A 108 -14.10 24.34 22.92
C SER A 108 -13.99 23.17 23.89
N GLY A 109 -12.76 22.78 24.21
CA GLY A 109 -12.47 21.72 25.17
C GLY A 109 -11.04 21.19 25.06
N THR A 110 -10.68 20.28 25.95
CA THR A 110 -9.35 19.64 25.97
C THR A 110 -9.22 18.47 24.99
N ASP A 111 -10.35 17.87 24.58
CA ASP A 111 -10.35 16.77 23.63
C ASP A 111 -10.44 17.27 22.17
N ALA A 112 -9.28 17.28 21.50
CA ALA A 112 -9.17 17.74 20.13
C ALA A 112 -10.06 16.95 19.16
N THR A 113 -10.17 15.63 19.33
CA THR A 113 -11.03 14.78 18.49
C THR A 113 -12.45 15.31 18.48
N ARG A 114 -13.02 15.53 19.67
CA ARG A 114 -14.41 15.97 19.82
C ARG A 114 -14.64 17.38 19.29
N VAL A 115 -13.75 18.32 19.61
CA VAL A 115 -13.90 19.72 19.16
C VAL A 115 -13.88 19.81 17.64
N ILE A 116 -12.94 19.12 17.00
CA ILE A 116 -12.81 19.15 15.55
C ILE A 116 -13.93 18.35 14.87
N GLN A 117 -14.31 17.19 15.41
CA GLN A 117 -15.42 16.41 14.85
C GLN A 117 -16.74 17.19 14.90
N ASN A 118 -17.04 17.88 16.01
CA ASN A 118 -18.23 18.74 16.11
C ASN A 118 -18.24 19.83 15.03
N ALA A 119 -17.09 20.43 14.73
CA ALA A 119 -16.98 21.42 13.67
C ALA A 119 -17.17 20.81 12.27
N VAL A 120 -16.71 19.57 12.05
CA VAL A 120 -16.98 18.82 10.81
C VAL A 120 -18.48 18.55 10.69
N ASP A 121 -19.10 17.95 11.71
CA ASP A 121 -20.49 17.50 11.69
C ASP A 121 -21.51 18.65 11.55
N ASP A 122 -21.14 19.86 11.97
CA ASP A 122 -21.98 21.05 11.80
C ASP A 122 -21.99 21.58 10.34
N LEU A 123 -21.03 21.16 9.52
CA LEU A 123 -20.98 21.52 8.11
C LEU A 123 -21.77 20.52 7.25
N ARG A 124 -22.38 21.03 6.18
CA ARG A 124 -22.81 20.18 5.04
C ARG A 124 -21.82 20.23 3.88
N THR A 125 -21.18 21.37 3.73
CA THR A 125 -20.13 21.71 2.78
C THR A 125 -19.33 22.85 3.40
N GLY A 126 -18.03 22.88 3.15
CA GLY A 126 -17.23 23.98 3.67
C GLY A 126 -15.78 23.61 3.88
N THR A 127 -15.07 24.53 4.52
CA THR A 127 -13.65 24.38 4.84
C THR A 127 -13.42 24.40 6.35
N ILE A 128 -12.74 23.38 6.86
CA ILE A 128 -12.15 23.35 8.19
C ILE A 128 -10.68 23.73 8.05
N TYR A 129 -10.30 24.89 8.60
CA TYR A 129 -8.91 25.32 8.64
C TYR A 129 -8.32 25.10 10.04
N VAL A 130 -7.22 24.37 10.14
CA VAL A 130 -6.58 24.01 11.40
C VAL A 130 -5.25 24.73 11.52
N LYS A 131 -5.18 25.67 12.47
CA LYS A 131 -3.96 26.44 12.74
C LYS A 131 -2.84 25.56 13.26
N GLN A 132 -1.61 26.08 13.20
CA GLN A 132 -0.43 25.46 13.74
C GLN A 132 -0.63 24.96 15.17
N GLY A 133 -0.04 23.81 15.47
CA GLY A 133 -0.14 23.11 16.73
C GLY A 133 -0.26 21.61 16.53
N THR A 134 0.03 20.86 17.59
CA THR A 134 -0.16 19.41 17.64
C THR A 134 -1.49 19.10 18.30
N TYR A 135 -2.40 18.41 17.62
CA TYR A 135 -3.73 18.06 18.11
C TYR A 135 -3.77 16.55 18.38
N GLU A 136 -3.98 16.17 19.64
CA GLU A 136 -4.01 14.76 20.03
C GLU A 136 -5.36 14.14 19.69
N ILE A 137 -5.34 13.19 18.75
CA ILE A 137 -6.50 12.51 18.23
C ILE A 137 -6.63 11.15 18.93
N GLY A 138 -7.70 11.00 19.69
CA GLY A 138 -8.13 9.75 20.32
C GLY A 138 -9.25 9.04 19.55
N PRO A 139 -9.82 7.97 20.13
CA PRO A 139 -10.97 7.27 19.58
C PRO A 139 -12.20 8.20 19.51
N SER A 140 -13.09 7.94 18.55
CA SER A 140 -14.42 8.59 18.50
C SER A 140 -15.42 7.81 19.36
N GLU A 141 -16.46 8.48 19.87
CA GLU A 141 -17.55 7.83 20.60
C GLU A 141 -18.31 6.79 19.74
N ASP A 142 -18.29 6.95 18.41
CA ASP A 142 -19.14 6.21 17.46
C ASP A 142 -18.52 4.94 16.85
N GLY A 143 -17.77 4.15 17.63
CA GLY A 143 -17.48 2.75 17.29
C GLY A 143 -16.13 2.44 16.61
N TRP A 144 -16.16 1.56 15.60
CA TRP A 144 -15.03 0.71 15.17
C TRP A 144 -13.84 1.43 14.52
N LEU A 145 -14.04 2.63 13.95
CA LEU A 145 -13.01 3.47 13.33
C LEU A 145 -13.02 4.86 13.99
N GLY A 146 -12.22 5.05 15.03
CA GLY A 146 -12.01 6.32 15.71
C GLY A 146 -11.13 7.31 14.94
N GLY A 147 -11.08 8.54 15.45
CA GLY A 147 -10.40 9.68 14.85
C GLY A 147 -11.38 10.69 14.27
N ILE A 148 -10.93 11.50 13.30
CA ILE A 148 -11.78 12.53 12.67
C ILE A 148 -12.35 12.00 11.36
N ARG A 149 -13.67 11.92 11.30
CA ARG A 149 -14.43 11.39 10.16
C ARG A 149 -14.94 12.55 9.31
N LEU A 150 -14.42 12.64 8.09
CA LEU A 150 -14.89 13.61 7.10
C LEU A 150 -16.05 13.02 6.30
N HIS A 151 -17.09 13.81 6.07
CA HIS A 151 -18.18 13.50 5.13
C HIS A 151 -18.03 14.32 3.85
N SER A 152 -18.96 14.15 2.90
CA SER A 152 -18.86 14.73 1.57
C SER A 152 -18.76 16.25 1.58
N ASN A 153 -18.05 16.80 0.59
CA ASN A 153 -17.89 18.24 0.34
C ASN A 153 -17.14 19.02 1.43
N ILE A 154 -16.30 18.33 2.22
CA ILE A 154 -15.45 18.96 3.22
C ILE A 154 -14.03 19.14 2.68
N ARG A 155 -13.49 20.34 2.86
CA ARG A 155 -12.06 20.64 2.68
C ARG A 155 -11.40 20.83 4.05
N PHE A 156 -10.42 19.99 4.38
CA PHE A 156 -9.72 19.97 5.65
C PHE A 156 -8.26 20.39 5.43
N VAL A 157 -7.87 21.54 5.99
CA VAL A 157 -6.64 22.26 5.61
C VAL A 157 -5.84 22.61 6.85
N GLY A 158 -4.54 22.30 6.87
CA GLY A 158 -3.60 22.81 7.87
C GLY A 158 -2.76 23.99 7.37
N GLU A 159 -1.84 24.50 8.20
CA GLU A 159 -0.90 25.56 7.83
C GLU A 159 0.38 25.02 7.16
N GLY A 160 0.52 23.69 7.05
CA GLY A 160 1.65 22.99 6.45
C GLY A 160 2.07 21.75 7.26
N PRO A 161 2.73 20.75 6.63
CA PRO A 161 3.46 19.70 7.35
C PRO A 161 4.44 20.30 8.38
N GLY A 162 4.56 19.68 9.56
CA GLY A 162 5.31 20.21 10.71
C GLY A 162 4.69 21.42 11.43
N ALA A 163 3.78 22.19 10.80
CA ALA A 163 3.07 23.28 11.44
C ALA A 163 1.76 22.79 12.09
N THR A 164 0.91 22.12 11.32
CA THR A 164 -0.34 21.51 11.80
C THR A 164 -0.17 20.00 11.88
N ILE A 165 -0.16 19.44 13.09
CA ILE A 165 0.09 18.01 13.32
C ILE A 165 -1.14 17.38 13.96
N LEU A 166 -1.74 16.37 13.33
CA LEU A 166 -2.72 15.50 13.97
C LEU A 166 -1.99 14.26 14.48
N LYS A 167 -1.81 14.18 15.79
CA LYS A 167 -1.02 13.13 16.45
C LYS A 167 -1.95 12.13 17.13
N LEU A 168 -1.78 10.83 16.91
CA LEU A 168 -2.51 9.81 17.65
C LEU A 168 -2.17 9.92 19.15
N ARG A 169 -3.17 9.94 20.04
CA ARG A 169 -2.95 9.97 21.49
C ARG A 169 -2.14 8.73 21.95
N ASP A 170 -1.47 8.84 23.08
CA ASP A 170 -0.81 7.68 23.70
C ASP A 170 -1.85 6.64 24.15
N SER A 171 -1.46 5.36 24.12
CA SER A 171 -2.25 4.25 24.67
C SER A 171 -3.70 4.20 24.16
N VAL A 172 -3.94 4.45 22.87
CA VAL A 172 -5.27 4.54 22.25
C VAL A 172 -6.00 3.19 22.14
N ASN A 173 -5.46 2.16 22.78
CA ASN A 173 -6.07 0.84 22.82
C ASN A 173 -7.07 0.73 23.97
N GLY A 174 -8.36 0.69 23.61
CA GLY A 174 -9.39 0.28 24.54
C GLY A 174 -9.16 -1.15 25.04
N GLU A 175 -9.77 -1.50 26.18
CA GLU A 175 -9.67 -2.79 26.90
C GLU A 175 -9.94 -4.06 26.06
N ARG A 176 -10.31 -3.93 24.78
CA ARG A 176 -10.69 -5.04 23.89
C ARG A 176 -9.87 -5.15 22.61
N GLY A 177 -8.83 -4.33 22.38
CA GLY A 177 -7.96 -4.46 21.19
C GLY A 177 -8.69 -4.34 19.84
N GLN A 178 -9.91 -3.79 19.81
CA GLN A 178 -10.79 -3.76 18.64
C GLN A 178 -11.04 -2.36 18.08
N ILE A 179 -10.66 -1.31 18.79
CA ILE A 179 -10.84 0.07 18.31
C ILE A 179 -9.73 0.38 17.32
N ARG A 180 -10.09 0.57 16.07
CA ARG A 180 -9.19 1.09 15.04
C ARG A 180 -9.25 2.59 15.17
N VAL A 181 -8.11 3.28 15.24
CA VAL A 181 -8.10 4.74 15.28
C VAL A 181 -7.15 5.22 14.22
N SER A 182 -7.62 6.12 13.37
CA SER A 182 -6.79 6.78 12.37
C SER A 182 -7.06 8.26 12.48
N PRO A 183 -6.04 9.12 12.63
CA PRO A 183 -6.26 10.54 12.82
C PRO A 183 -7.25 11.17 11.82
N LEU A 184 -7.25 10.71 10.56
CA LEU A 184 -8.24 11.07 9.55
C LEU A 184 -8.86 9.85 8.86
N VAL A 185 -10.19 9.89 8.72
CA VAL A 185 -11.01 8.87 8.06
C VAL A 185 -11.97 9.53 7.07
N VAL A 186 -12.03 8.98 5.87
CA VAL A 186 -13.07 9.26 4.87
C VAL A 186 -13.90 7.99 4.71
N GLY A 187 -15.18 8.07 5.09
CA GLY A 187 -16.07 6.91 5.14
C GLY A 187 -16.70 6.52 3.79
N GLU A 188 -17.52 5.47 3.80
CA GLU A 188 -18.30 5.02 2.64
C GLU A 188 -19.17 6.13 2.06
N GLU A 189 -19.45 6.04 0.76
CA GLU A 189 -20.32 6.98 0.02
C GLU A 189 -19.90 8.45 0.14
N THR A 190 -18.70 8.72 0.65
CA THR A 190 -18.18 10.07 0.83
C THR A 190 -17.52 10.54 -0.46
N SER A 191 -17.80 11.77 -0.86
CA SER A 191 -17.23 12.33 -2.09
C SER A 191 -16.83 13.79 -1.98
N ASN A 192 -15.95 14.21 -2.89
CA ASN A 192 -15.49 15.60 -3.01
C ASN A 192 -14.85 16.12 -1.70
N VAL A 193 -13.99 15.30 -1.10
CA VAL A 193 -13.23 15.67 0.11
C VAL A 193 -11.83 16.09 -0.31
N THR A 194 -11.31 17.14 0.32
CA THR A 194 -9.92 17.57 0.18
C THR A 194 -9.23 17.54 1.54
N ILE A 195 -8.04 16.96 1.62
CA ILE A 195 -7.16 16.95 2.79
C ILE A 195 -5.83 17.55 2.37
N GLU A 196 -5.35 18.62 3.00
CA GLU A 196 -4.12 19.27 2.55
C GLU A 196 -3.33 20.02 3.62
N ASN A 197 -2.03 20.16 3.37
CA ASN A 197 -1.10 21.02 4.12
C ASN A 197 -1.04 20.68 5.63
N LEU A 198 -0.86 19.42 5.98
CA LEU A 198 -0.79 18.99 7.38
C LEU A 198 0.10 17.77 7.55
N GLU A 199 0.38 17.43 8.80
CA GLU A 199 1.10 16.23 9.20
C GLU A 199 0.20 15.30 9.99
N ILE A 200 0.37 14.01 9.76
CA ILE A 200 -0.26 12.92 10.51
C ILE A 200 0.85 12.13 11.21
N ASP A 201 0.89 12.23 12.53
CA ASP A 201 1.79 11.47 13.39
C ASP A 201 1.00 10.30 13.99
N GLY A 202 1.31 9.08 13.57
CA GLY A 202 0.64 7.89 14.09
C GLY A 202 1.06 7.50 15.51
N ASN A 203 2.03 8.22 16.09
CA ASN A 203 2.55 8.06 17.44
C ASN A 203 2.80 6.60 17.83
N GLU A 204 3.46 5.86 16.93
CA GLU A 204 3.79 4.44 17.10
C GLU A 204 4.44 4.17 18.45
N SER A 205 5.42 4.99 18.84
CA SER A 205 6.18 4.80 20.07
C SER A 205 5.31 4.83 21.34
N GLY A 206 4.26 5.65 21.38
CA GLY A 206 3.28 5.75 22.48
C GLY A 206 2.15 4.71 22.42
N ASN A 207 2.12 3.90 21.35
CA ASN A 207 1.08 2.89 21.10
C ASN A 207 1.66 1.47 20.89
N ARG A 208 2.99 1.30 21.02
CA ARG A 208 3.71 0.04 20.81
C ARG A 208 3.41 -1.02 21.86
N ASP A 209 3.30 -0.63 23.14
CA ASP A 209 3.31 -1.58 24.27
C ASP A 209 1.95 -2.23 24.54
N VAL A 210 1.09 -2.33 23.52
CA VAL A 210 -0.27 -2.84 23.69
C VAL A 210 -0.40 -4.26 23.13
N PRO A 211 -0.62 -5.28 23.98
CA PRO A 211 -0.83 -6.65 23.55
C PRO A 211 -2.19 -6.86 22.84
N PRO A 212 -2.27 -7.69 21.78
CA PRO A 212 -1.16 -8.36 21.11
C PRO A 212 -0.54 -7.44 20.04
N TYR A 213 0.64 -6.88 20.33
CA TYR A 213 1.51 -6.29 19.32
C TYR A 213 2.30 -7.44 18.67
N PRO A 214 2.43 -7.52 17.33
CA PRO A 214 1.96 -6.57 16.30
C PRO A 214 0.51 -6.81 15.80
N TYR A 215 -0.19 -7.82 16.31
CA TYR A 215 -1.40 -8.38 15.70
C TYR A 215 -2.72 -7.61 15.89
N SER A 216 -2.79 -6.58 16.74
CA SER A 216 -3.92 -5.62 16.78
C SER A 216 -3.53 -4.42 17.60
N PRO A 217 -3.43 -3.23 16.98
CA PRO A 217 -4.61 -2.53 16.42
C PRO A 217 -4.38 -1.90 15.04
N HIS A 218 -5.45 -1.69 14.29
CA HIS A 218 -5.41 -1.05 12.96
C HIS A 218 -5.26 0.48 13.08
N HIS A 219 -4.16 0.95 13.70
CA HIS A 219 -3.86 2.38 13.72
C HIS A 219 -3.11 2.77 12.45
N HIS A 220 -3.88 3.29 11.50
CA HIS A 220 -3.39 3.87 10.27
C HIS A 220 -3.26 5.39 10.41
N GLY A 221 -2.55 6.05 9.50
CA GLY A 221 -2.53 7.51 9.43
C GLY A 221 -3.82 8.06 8.81
N ILE A 222 -3.95 7.89 7.50
CA ILE A 222 -5.14 8.28 6.72
C ILE A 222 -5.83 7.03 6.18
N VAL A 223 -7.14 6.95 6.37
CA VAL A 223 -7.95 5.87 5.80
C VAL A 223 -9.03 6.45 4.89
N ILE A 224 -8.96 6.12 3.60
CA ILE A 224 -10.02 6.37 2.62
C ILE A 224 -10.74 5.04 2.42
N HIS A 225 -11.79 4.80 3.19
CA HIS A 225 -12.40 3.49 3.39
C HIS A 225 -13.77 3.37 2.72
N GLY A 226 -13.95 2.37 1.85
CA GLY A 226 -15.18 1.58 1.87
C GLY A 226 -14.88 0.28 2.62
N ASP A 227 -15.78 -0.26 3.46
CA ASP A 227 -15.64 -1.50 4.27
C ASP A 227 -15.29 -2.76 3.46
N GLY A 228 -14.11 -2.72 2.87
CA GLY A 228 -13.50 -3.77 2.08
C GLY A 228 -14.33 -4.31 0.92
N SER A 229 -14.20 -5.62 0.73
CA SER A 229 -14.79 -6.40 -0.37
C SER A 229 -16.31 -6.46 -0.35
N LYS A 230 -16.96 -5.81 0.63
CA LYS A 230 -18.41 -5.80 0.81
C LYS A 230 -19.06 -4.54 0.26
N VAL A 231 -18.30 -3.48 0.03
CA VAL A 231 -18.85 -2.23 -0.49
C VAL A 231 -18.96 -2.31 -2.02
N PRO A 232 -20.17 -2.20 -2.58
CA PRO A 232 -20.37 -2.03 -4.01
C PRO A 232 -19.50 -0.90 -4.58
N GLU A 233 -19.04 -1.05 -5.82
CA GLU A 233 -18.11 -0.11 -6.46
C GLU A 233 -18.63 1.34 -6.49
N ASP A 234 -19.94 1.51 -6.62
CA ASP A 234 -20.67 2.79 -6.62
C ASP A 234 -20.78 3.45 -5.24
N ARG A 235 -20.59 2.68 -4.16
CA ARG A 235 -20.62 3.14 -2.77
C ARG A 235 -19.22 3.42 -2.19
N LYS A 236 -18.16 3.20 -2.96
CA LYS A 236 -16.80 3.56 -2.54
C LYS A 236 -16.64 5.08 -2.41
N PRO A 237 -15.78 5.56 -1.49
CA PRO A 237 -15.39 6.97 -1.45
C PRO A 237 -14.86 7.41 -2.82
N SER A 238 -15.19 8.62 -3.26
CA SER A 238 -14.81 9.06 -4.61
C SER A 238 -14.44 10.52 -4.71
N ASN A 239 -13.55 10.87 -5.65
CA ASN A 239 -13.10 12.26 -5.84
C ASN A 239 -12.48 12.81 -4.54
N ILE A 240 -11.61 12.01 -3.93
CA ILE A 240 -10.88 12.40 -2.71
C ILE A 240 -9.52 12.92 -3.14
N LEU A 241 -9.20 14.15 -2.75
CA LEU A 241 -7.89 14.77 -2.98
C LEU A 241 -7.12 14.82 -1.66
N VAL A 242 -5.91 14.24 -1.64
CA VAL A 242 -4.96 14.41 -0.52
C VAL A 242 -3.69 15.04 -1.08
N ARG A 243 -3.29 16.22 -0.61
CA ARG A 243 -2.09 16.88 -1.14
C ARG A 243 -1.19 17.50 -0.08
N ASN A 244 0.12 17.44 -0.29
CA ASN A 244 1.11 18.08 0.59
C ASN A 244 0.92 17.65 2.06
N VAL A 245 1.00 16.33 2.28
CA VAL A 245 0.80 15.71 3.59
C VAL A 245 1.98 14.83 3.95
N ASN A 246 2.49 14.99 5.17
CA ASN A 246 3.44 14.08 5.80
C ASN A 246 2.67 13.07 6.66
N VAL A 247 2.92 11.78 6.51
CA VAL A 247 2.34 10.73 7.34
C VAL A 247 3.44 9.80 7.82
N HIS A 248 3.64 9.74 9.13
CA HIS A 248 4.75 8.98 9.70
C HIS A 248 4.39 8.32 11.03
N ASP A 249 5.30 7.46 11.48
CA ASP A 249 5.26 6.78 12.77
C ASP A 249 3.90 6.14 13.05
N THR A 250 3.36 5.43 12.06
CA THR A 250 2.08 4.73 12.22
C THR A 250 2.31 3.30 12.69
N VAL A 251 1.43 2.80 13.55
CA VAL A 251 1.47 1.40 13.99
C VAL A 251 1.30 0.47 12.80
N ARG A 252 0.37 0.75 11.87
CA ARG A 252 0.05 -0.17 10.77
C ARG A 252 0.35 0.30 9.36
N SER A 253 -0.39 1.28 8.85
CA SER A 253 -0.11 1.80 7.52
C SER A 253 -0.21 3.30 7.51
N ASN A 254 0.68 3.98 6.79
CA ASN A 254 0.56 5.44 6.69
C ASN A 254 -0.76 5.79 5.99
N ILE A 255 -1.00 5.22 4.81
CA ILE A 255 -2.25 5.44 4.06
C ILE A 255 -2.89 4.14 3.62
N VAL A 256 -4.19 4.02 3.85
CA VAL A 256 -5.05 2.97 3.27
C VAL A 256 -6.02 3.59 2.28
N LEU A 257 -5.95 3.17 1.01
CA LEU A 257 -6.78 3.68 -0.07
C LEU A 257 -7.70 2.59 -0.64
N ALA A 258 -9.00 2.78 -0.44
CA ALA A 258 -10.07 1.93 -0.99
C ALA A 258 -11.18 2.77 -1.67
N GLY A 259 -10.82 3.92 -2.23
CA GLY A 259 -11.72 4.80 -2.99
C GLY A 259 -11.61 4.61 -4.51
N ARG A 260 -12.41 5.38 -5.25
CA ARG A 260 -12.39 5.47 -6.72
C ARG A 260 -12.10 6.90 -7.18
N ASN A 261 -11.42 7.09 -8.30
CA ASN A 261 -11.12 8.42 -8.85
C ASN A 261 -10.50 9.37 -7.79
N CYS A 262 -9.61 8.83 -6.95
CA CYS A 262 -8.93 9.63 -5.92
C CYS A 262 -7.59 10.15 -6.45
N GLU A 263 -7.18 11.31 -5.96
CA GLU A 263 -5.92 11.98 -6.30
C GLU A 263 -5.08 12.15 -5.04
N LEU A 264 -3.86 11.61 -5.02
CA LEU A 264 -2.92 11.77 -3.90
C LEU A 264 -1.64 12.41 -4.43
N GLU A 265 -1.22 13.54 -3.88
CA GLU A 265 -0.16 14.36 -4.47
C GLU A 265 0.83 14.87 -3.44
N ASN A 266 2.13 14.81 -3.74
CA ASN A 266 3.20 15.34 -2.88
C ASN A 266 3.07 14.79 -1.45
N LEU A 267 3.24 13.48 -1.32
CA LEU A 267 3.11 12.76 -0.05
C LEU A 267 4.48 12.32 0.46
N TRP A 268 4.71 12.51 1.76
CA TRP A 268 5.88 11.98 2.46
C TRP A 268 5.41 10.92 3.45
N LEU A 269 5.84 9.67 3.21
CA LEU A 269 5.43 8.51 3.98
C LEU A 269 6.68 7.92 4.66
N SER A 270 6.63 7.72 5.97
CA SER A 270 7.74 7.07 6.67
C SER A 270 7.28 6.25 7.86
N ASN A 271 8.17 5.34 8.31
CA ASN A 271 8.05 4.62 9.58
C ASN A 271 6.67 3.99 9.81
N SER A 272 6.45 2.85 9.15
CA SER A 272 5.24 2.04 9.30
C SER A 272 5.56 0.74 10.03
N ALA A 273 5.17 0.66 11.31
CA ALA A 273 5.68 -0.37 12.23
C ALA A 273 5.31 -1.80 11.85
N THR A 274 4.10 -2.04 11.35
CA THR A 274 3.60 -3.41 11.14
C THR A 274 3.26 -3.77 9.71
N ASP A 275 3.01 -2.82 8.79
CA ASP A 275 2.52 -3.16 7.45
C ASP A 275 3.22 -2.33 6.35
N HIS A 276 2.66 -1.17 6.00
CA HIS A 276 2.84 -0.54 4.67
C HIS A 276 2.99 0.98 4.77
N TRP A 277 3.75 1.59 3.85
CA TRP A 277 3.62 3.05 3.66
C TRP A 277 2.29 3.35 2.96
N LEU A 278 2.02 2.68 1.84
CA LEU A 278 0.80 2.85 1.08
C LEU A 278 0.13 1.51 0.79
N TYR A 279 -1.14 1.39 1.17
CA TYR A 279 -1.94 0.20 0.94
C TYR A 279 -3.19 0.48 0.13
N MET A 280 -3.16 0.16 -1.17
CA MET A 280 -4.27 0.30 -2.10
C MET A 280 -5.16 -0.94 -2.06
N ALA A 281 -5.91 -1.09 -0.97
CA ALA A 281 -6.70 -2.27 -0.67
C ALA A 281 -7.95 -2.44 -1.57
N GLY A 282 -8.33 -1.43 -2.35
CA GLY A 282 -9.51 -1.51 -3.23
C GLY A 282 -9.63 -0.31 -4.16
N ALA A 283 -8.50 0.32 -4.46
CA ALA A 283 -8.45 1.56 -5.21
C ALA A 283 -8.76 1.34 -6.69
N THR A 284 -9.58 2.18 -7.29
CA THR A 284 -9.94 2.08 -8.72
C THR A 284 -9.82 3.42 -9.41
N ASN A 285 -9.12 3.44 -10.53
CA ASN A 285 -8.88 4.67 -11.32
C ASN A 285 -8.30 5.82 -10.47
N CYS A 286 -7.46 5.51 -9.48
CA CYS A 286 -6.81 6.52 -8.66
C CYS A 286 -5.48 6.96 -9.31
N ASN A 287 -5.15 8.25 -9.15
CA ASN A 287 -3.92 8.84 -9.63
C ASN A 287 -3.09 9.35 -8.45
N LEU A 288 -1.84 8.89 -8.36
CA LEU A 288 -0.92 9.27 -7.31
C LEU A 288 0.32 9.89 -7.95
N ARG A 289 0.78 11.04 -7.42
CA ARG A 289 1.96 11.74 -7.94
C ARG A 289 2.87 12.30 -6.86
N GLY A 290 4.18 12.20 -7.05
CA GLY A 290 5.16 12.74 -6.11
C GLY A 290 5.06 12.05 -4.75
N ILE A 291 5.24 10.73 -4.73
CA ILE A 291 5.16 9.93 -3.51
C ILE A 291 6.59 9.63 -3.05
N HIS A 292 6.95 10.13 -1.87
CA HIS A 292 8.23 9.88 -1.24
C HIS A 292 8.04 8.94 -0.05
N ALA A 293 8.69 7.78 -0.08
CA ALA A 293 8.62 6.78 0.98
C ALA A 293 10.00 6.47 1.57
N SER A 294 10.10 6.36 2.89
CA SER A 294 11.38 6.15 3.58
C SER A 294 11.26 5.49 4.97
N GLY A 295 12.40 5.19 5.60
CA GLY A 295 12.44 4.56 6.91
C GLY A 295 12.08 3.07 6.83
N PHE A 296 11.30 2.56 7.78
CA PHE A 296 10.93 1.14 7.82
C PHE A 296 9.47 0.89 7.41
N ALA A 297 9.23 -0.29 6.85
CA ALA A 297 7.92 -0.93 6.68
C ALA A 297 8.09 -2.43 6.96
N ARG A 298 7.36 -3.02 7.90
CA ARG A 298 7.64 -4.41 8.32
C ARG A 298 7.36 -5.45 7.24
N ASN A 299 6.35 -5.23 6.43
CA ASN A 299 5.91 -6.25 5.48
C ASN A 299 6.30 -5.88 4.05
N GLU A 300 5.67 -4.84 3.51
CA GLU A 300 5.78 -4.44 2.11
C GLU A 300 5.62 -2.92 2.03
N GLY A 301 6.42 -2.24 1.21
CA GLY A 301 6.40 -0.77 1.13
C GLY A 301 5.10 -0.23 0.54
N ILE A 302 4.92 -0.41 -0.77
CA ILE A 302 3.75 0.00 -1.54
C ILE A 302 2.99 -1.25 -2.02
N VAL A 303 1.71 -1.36 -1.67
CA VAL A 303 0.91 -2.54 -1.98
C VAL A 303 -0.32 -2.16 -2.80
N LEU A 304 -0.50 -2.84 -3.94
CA LEU A 304 -1.66 -2.72 -4.80
C LEU A 304 -2.48 -4.01 -4.75
N GLY A 305 -3.73 -3.92 -4.30
CA GLY A 305 -4.68 -5.04 -4.27
C GLY A 305 -4.64 -5.89 -2.99
N VAL A 306 -5.78 -6.53 -2.69
CA VAL A 306 -5.88 -7.58 -1.67
C VAL A 306 -7.09 -8.48 -1.89
N GLY A 307 -6.85 -9.80 -1.81
CA GLY A 307 -7.92 -10.80 -1.74
C GLY A 307 -8.91 -10.70 -2.91
N LYS A 308 -10.19 -10.47 -2.60
CA LYS A 308 -11.26 -10.38 -3.60
C LYS A 308 -11.57 -8.94 -4.05
N ARG A 309 -10.87 -7.95 -3.51
CA ARG A 309 -11.20 -6.53 -3.73
C ARG A 309 -10.73 -6.09 -5.11
N ARG A 310 -11.55 -5.26 -5.76
CA ARG A 310 -11.18 -4.67 -7.05
C ARG A 310 -10.12 -3.59 -6.85
N CYS A 311 -8.98 -3.75 -7.51
CA CYS A 311 -7.89 -2.77 -7.52
C CYS A 311 -7.35 -2.61 -8.93
N SER A 312 -7.89 -1.66 -9.70
CA SER A 312 -7.65 -1.60 -11.15
C SER A 312 -7.52 -0.20 -11.69
N GLY A 313 -6.73 -0.04 -12.76
CA GLY A 313 -6.61 1.22 -13.49
C GLY A 313 -5.92 2.33 -12.70
N ASN A 314 -5.15 2.00 -11.67
CA ASN A 314 -4.46 2.99 -10.86
C ASN A 314 -3.12 3.38 -11.50
N THR A 315 -2.71 4.64 -11.29
CA THR A 315 -1.40 5.14 -11.71
C THR A 315 -0.66 5.76 -10.54
N ILE A 316 0.60 5.38 -10.34
CA ILE A 316 1.54 6.09 -9.46
C ILE A 316 2.65 6.68 -10.34
N SER A 317 2.92 7.97 -10.20
CA SER A 317 3.95 8.69 -10.95
C SER A 317 4.89 9.46 -10.03
N GLY A 318 6.19 9.49 -10.32
CA GLY A 318 7.17 10.15 -9.45
C GLY A 318 7.23 9.47 -8.07
N LEU A 319 7.49 8.16 -8.04
CA LEU A 319 7.63 7.38 -6.81
C LEU A 319 9.10 7.34 -6.42
N THR A 320 9.47 7.87 -5.26
CA THR A 320 10.81 7.76 -4.69
C THR A 320 10.77 6.90 -3.44
N ILE A 321 11.57 5.83 -3.39
CA ILE A 321 11.79 5.00 -2.21
C ILE A 321 13.27 5.11 -1.82
N SER A 322 13.55 5.60 -0.62
CA SER A 322 14.93 5.85 -0.17
C SER A 322 15.10 5.68 1.34
N HIS A 323 16.35 5.62 1.81
CA HIS A 323 16.68 5.60 3.24
C HIS A 323 15.95 4.50 4.02
N ILE A 324 16.02 3.26 3.51
CA ILE A 324 15.34 2.14 4.13
C ILE A 324 16.06 1.72 5.40
N ALA A 325 15.30 1.71 6.49
CA ALA A 325 15.77 1.32 7.80
C ALA A 325 15.25 -0.06 8.18
N GLN A 326 16.03 -0.73 9.03
CA GLN A 326 15.62 -1.95 9.68
C GLN A 326 14.43 -1.67 10.61
N THR A 327 13.47 -2.58 10.65
CA THR A 327 12.36 -2.46 11.60
C THR A 327 12.89 -2.56 13.03
N PRO A 328 12.46 -1.69 13.96
CA PRO A 328 12.98 -1.72 15.33
C PRO A 328 12.55 -2.95 16.17
N TYR A 329 11.77 -3.89 15.61
CA TYR A 329 11.03 -4.93 16.34
C TYR A 329 11.42 -6.38 16.04
N GLN A 330 12.72 -6.69 16.06
CA GLN A 330 13.21 -8.02 15.70
C GLN A 330 13.41 -9.01 16.85
N ASN A 331 13.33 -8.58 18.11
CA ASN A 331 13.79 -9.42 19.21
C ASN A 331 12.84 -10.59 19.56
N ASP A 332 11.62 -10.61 19.02
CA ASP A 332 10.58 -11.57 19.42
C ASP A 332 10.16 -12.59 18.34
N GLU A 333 10.67 -12.49 17.11
CA GLU A 333 10.39 -13.47 16.04
C GLU A 333 11.61 -14.39 15.81
N PRO A 334 11.41 -15.70 15.60
CA PRO A 334 12.50 -16.66 15.42
C PRO A 334 13.40 -16.27 14.24
N GLU A 335 14.71 -16.38 14.48
CA GLU A 335 15.82 -15.95 13.62
C GLU A 335 15.61 -16.26 12.13
N GLY A 336 15.22 -15.24 11.35
CA GLY A 336 15.15 -15.26 9.89
C GLY A 336 15.25 -13.85 9.34
N LEU A 337 15.95 -13.68 8.21
CA LEU A 337 16.12 -12.36 7.58
C LEU A 337 14.80 -11.78 7.03
N GLU A 338 13.76 -12.60 6.91
CA GLU A 338 12.43 -12.26 6.38
C GLU A 338 11.66 -11.21 7.20
N GLY A 339 12.14 -10.83 8.38
CA GLY A 339 11.55 -9.75 9.20
C GLY A 339 12.36 -8.46 9.26
N ARG A 340 13.56 -8.40 8.67
CA ARG A 340 14.48 -7.27 8.95
C ARG A 340 14.18 -5.99 8.21
N TYR A 341 13.88 -6.15 6.93
CA TYR A 341 13.59 -5.10 5.99
C TYR A 341 12.24 -5.39 5.35
N PRO A 342 11.61 -4.41 4.68
CA PRO A 342 10.43 -4.68 3.88
C PRO A 342 10.74 -5.84 2.92
N SER A 343 9.85 -6.83 2.85
CA SER A 343 10.05 -7.96 1.93
C SER A 343 10.02 -7.49 0.47
N LYS A 344 9.25 -6.42 0.20
CA LYS A 344 9.03 -5.84 -1.14
C LYS A 344 8.99 -4.32 -1.08
N ALA A 345 9.61 -3.63 -2.03
CA ALA A 345 9.43 -2.19 -2.19
C ALA A 345 8.04 -1.88 -2.79
N VAL A 346 7.68 -2.60 -3.86
CA VAL A 346 6.37 -2.52 -4.51
C VAL A 346 5.81 -3.92 -4.74
N HIS A 347 4.55 -4.14 -4.37
CA HIS A 347 3.87 -5.42 -4.55
C HIS A 347 2.49 -5.25 -5.18
N PHE A 348 2.34 -5.75 -6.40
CA PHE A 348 1.04 -5.95 -7.04
C PHE A 348 0.48 -7.30 -6.61
N ARG A 349 -0.21 -7.33 -5.48
CA ARG A 349 -0.68 -8.57 -4.82
C ARG A 349 -1.64 -9.37 -5.69
N ARG A 350 -1.60 -10.69 -5.52
CA ARG A 350 -2.58 -11.62 -6.07
C ARG A 350 -3.99 -11.19 -5.66
N SER A 351 -4.86 -11.06 -6.65
CA SER A 351 -6.30 -10.83 -6.48
C SER A 351 -7.05 -11.94 -7.19
N SER A 352 -8.27 -12.25 -6.75
CA SER A 352 -9.12 -13.27 -7.39
C SER A 352 -9.69 -12.79 -8.73
N GLY A 353 -8.85 -12.29 -9.64
CA GLY A 353 -9.20 -11.73 -10.94
C GLY A 353 -9.63 -10.25 -10.93
N ASN A 354 -9.65 -9.59 -9.78
CA ASN A 354 -10.21 -8.23 -9.66
C ASN A 354 -9.14 -7.12 -9.62
N ALA A 355 -7.86 -7.44 -9.76
CA ALA A 355 -6.80 -6.44 -9.80
C ALA A 355 -5.98 -6.55 -11.08
N PHE A 356 -5.92 -5.47 -11.86
CA PHE A 356 -5.33 -5.44 -13.20
C PHE A 356 -5.12 -4.00 -13.69
N GLY A 357 -4.28 -3.82 -14.71
CA GLY A 357 -4.14 -2.53 -15.40
C GLY A 357 -3.55 -1.42 -14.53
N ASN A 358 -2.73 -1.77 -13.55
CA ASN A 358 -2.09 -0.82 -12.66
C ASN A 358 -0.73 -0.40 -13.23
N THR A 359 -0.41 0.89 -13.15
CA THR A 359 0.81 1.48 -13.70
C THR A 359 1.62 2.17 -12.60
N ILE A 360 2.93 1.95 -12.59
CA ILE A 360 3.89 2.79 -11.87
C ILE A 360 4.89 3.38 -12.88
N LYS A 361 5.18 4.67 -12.78
CA LYS A 361 6.11 5.35 -13.68
C LYS A 361 6.95 6.39 -12.98
N ASP A 362 8.11 6.69 -13.56
CA ASP A 362 9.08 7.65 -13.02
C ASP A 362 9.46 7.23 -11.59
N VAL A 363 10.02 6.02 -11.49
CA VAL A 363 10.24 5.33 -10.22
C VAL A 363 11.72 5.38 -9.86
N GLU A 364 12.06 5.91 -8.70
CA GLU A 364 13.39 5.90 -8.14
C GLU A 364 13.43 5.04 -6.88
N ILE A 365 14.25 4.00 -6.88
CA ILE A 365 14.51 3.16 -5.70
C ILE A 365 16.00 3.23 -5.42
N SER A 366 16.37 3.92 -4.33
CA SER A 366 17.77 4.16 -3.94
C SER A 366 18.05 3.63 -2.54
N LEU A 367 18.90 2.62 -2.46
CA LEU A 367 19.16 1.83 -1.25
C LEU A 367 20.67 1.78 -1.01
N PRO A 368 21.28 2.72 -0.28
CA PRO A 368 22.74 2.70 -0.14
C PRO A 368 23.25 1.57 0.76
N GLU A 369 22.46 1.16 1.77
CA GLU A 369 22.95 0.30 2.86
C GLU A 369 22.02 -0.88 3.23
N ALA A 370 20.80 -0.93 2.69
CA ALA A 370 19.79 -1.91 3.07
C ALA A 370 19.34 -2.77 1.88
N GLU A 371 19.23 -4.08 2.09
CA GLU A 371 18.71 -5.04 1.12
C GLU A 371 17.19 -5.20 1.29
N PHE A 372 16.41 -5.06 0.21
CA PHE A 372 15.05 -5.63 0.18
C PHE A 372 15.11 -7.13 -0.09
N GLY A 373 14.14 -7.90 0.42
CA GLY A 373 13.95 -9.28 -0.04
C GLY A 373 13.76 -9.35 -1.56
N GLN A 374 12.86 -8.54 -2.10
CA GLN A 374 12.56 -8.32 -3.51
C GLN A 374 12.28 -6.83 -3.74
N SER A 375 12.59 -6.26 -4.90
CA SER A 375 12.25 -4.85 -5.14
C SER A 375 10.79 -4.72 -5.60
N ILE A 376 10.44 -5.33 -6.72
CA ILE A 376 9.10 -5.29 -7.31
C ILE A 376 8.61 -6.71 -7.60
N GLN A 377 7.43 -7.07 -7.11
CA GLN A 377 6.75 -8.31 -7.46
C GLN A 377 5.36 -8.03 -8.02
N THR A 378 4.99 -8.73 -9.09
CA THR A 378 3.65 -8.64 -9.65
C THR A 378 2.97 -9.98 -9.87
N PHE A 379 1.73 -10.05 -9.39
CA PHE A 379 0.74 -11.10 -9.65
C PHE A 379 -0.43 -10.58 -10.50
N GLN A 380 -0.39 -9.32 -10.95
CA GLN A 380 -1.52 -8.66 -11.59
C GLN A 380 -1.31 -8.56 -13.10
N PRO A 381 -2.30 -8.94 -13.92
CA PRO A 381 -2.22 -8.76 -15.35
C PRO A 381 -2.27 -7.27 -15.73
N ASP A 382 -1.75 -6.98 -16.92
CA ASP A 382 -1.66 -5.65 -17.51
C ASP A 382 -0.92 -4.65 -16.60
N THR A 383 0.02 -5.12 -15.78
CA THR A 383 0.88 -4.26 -14.96
C THR A 383 1.91 -3.56 -15.85
N CYS A 384 2.06 -2.24 -15.69
CA CYS A 384 3.05 -1.46 -16.43
C CYS A 384 4.02 -0.75 -15.47
N ILE A 385 5.32 -0.90 -15.71
CA ILE A 385 6.40 -0.24 -14.97
C ILE A 385 7.22 0.55 -15.99
N GLN A 386 7.35 1.87 -15.79
CA GLN A 386 8.05 2.76 -16.74
C GLN A 386 9.08 3.64 -16.02
N ASN A 387 10.20 3.96 -16.69
CA ASN A 387 11.20 4.91 -16.18
C ASN A 387 11.72 4.52 -14.78
N LEU A 388 12.07 3.24 -14.59
CA LEU A 388 12.61 2.73 -13.33
C LEU A 388 14.11 3.04 -13.24
N ASN A 389 14.54 3.81 -12.23
CA ASN A 389 15.93 4.00 -11.83
C ASN A 389 16.14 3.27 -10.49
N TYR A 390 16.78 2.10 -10.54
CA TYR A 390 17.13 1.33 -9.35
C TYR A 390 18.62 1.46 -9.04
N ARG A 391 18.96 1.79 -7.80
CA ARG A 391 20.35 1.89 -7.32
C ARG A 391 20.45 1.29 -5.93
N GLY A 392 21.25 0.24 -5.78
CA GLY A 392 21.52 -0.32 -4.45
C GLY A 392 21.76 -1.81 -4.45
N PRO A 393 21.91 -2.43 -3.26
CA PRO A 393 22.10 -3.85 -3.13
C PRO A 393 20.78 -4.57 -3.38
N MET A 394 20.89 -5.73 -4.03
CA MET A 394 19.77 -6.63 -4.24
C MET A 394 19.80 -7.71 -3.16
N GLY A 395 18.65 -8.00 -2.54
CA GLY A 395 18.53 -9.11 -1.59
C GLY A 395 18.21 -10.43 -2.29
N TYR A 396 17.39 -11.27 -1.64
CA TYR A 396 17.22 -12.68 -2.02
C TYR A 396 16.46 -12.96 -3.31
N GLY A 397 15.69 -12.00 -3.82
CA GLY A 397 14.94 -12.11 -5.06
C GLY A 397 15.29 -11.01 -6.05
N GLY A 398 14.70 -11.12 -7.23
CA GLY A 398 14.97 -10.17 -8.31
C GLY A 398 14.44 -8.76 -8.07
N ILE A 399 14.87 -7.85 -8.93
CA ILE A 399 14.35 -6.48 -8.97
C ILE A 399 12.93 -6.48 -9.52
N LEU A 400 12.66 -7.30 -10.53
CA LEU A 400 11.31 -7.56 -11.02
C LEU A 400 11.04 -9.07 -11.04
N ASP A 401 10.05 -9.51 -10.28
CA ASP A 401 9.54 -10.88 -10.27
C ASP A 401 8.09 -10.92 -10.80
N VAL A 402 7.89 -11.60 -11.92
CA VAL A 402 6.61 -11.75 -12.61
C VAL A 402 6.06 -13.15 -12.37
N ALA A 403 4.96 -13.22 -11.60
CA ALA A 403 4.32 -14.47 -11.24
C ALA A 403 3.53 -15.09 -12.41
N PRO A 404 3.20 -16.40 -12.36
CA PRO A 404 2.54 -17.11 -13.46
C PRO A 404 1.21 -16.52 -13.93
N GLU A 405 0.43 -15.94 -13.04
CA GLU A 405 -0.86 -15.32 -13.37
C GLU A 405 -0.77 -13.88 -13.93
N ALA A 406 0.42 -13.25 -13.90
CA ALA A 406 0.60 -11.84 -14.27
C ALA A 406 0.80 -11.66 -15.78
N ALA A 407 -0.27 -11.81 -16.57
CA ALA A 407 -0.21 -11.67 -18.02
C ALA A 407 0.05 -10.22 -18.48
N ASN A 408 0.70 -10.04 -19.63
CA ASN A 408 0.93 -8.74 -20.29
C ASN A 408 1.69 -7.71 -19.44
N VAL A 409 2.58 -8.16 -18.57
CA VAL A 409 3.42 -7.27 -17.75
C VAL A 409 4.44 -6.54 -18.62
N LYS A 410 4.68 -5.26 -18.36
CA LYS A 410 5.65 -4.44 -19.09
C LYS A 410 6.64 -3.78 -18.15
N LEU A 411 7.92 -3.84 -18.50
CA LEU A 411 8.97 -3.00 -17.96
C LEU A 411 9.62 -2.22 -19.13
N GLU A 412 9.46 -0.91 -19.11
CA GLU A 412 9.93 -0.01 -20.18
C GLU A 412 10.85 1.09 -19.62
N SER A 413 11.93 1.41 -20.33
CA SER A 413 12.84 2.51 -19.99
C SER A 413 13.44 2.38 -18.58
N ALA A 414 14.19 1.31 -18.30
CA ALA A 414 14.75 1.06 -16.96
C ALA A 414 16.28 1.17 -16.93
N SER A 415 16.81 1.80 -15.88
CA SER A 415 18.23 1.81 -15.54
C SER A 415 18.40 1.15 -14.17
N ILE A 416 19.11 0.03 -14.15
CA ILE A 416 19.27 -0.82 -12.98
C ILE A 416 20.76 -0.93 -12.66
N HIS A 417 21.16 -0.36 -11.54
CA HIS A 417 22.53 -0.40 -11.05
C HIS A 417 22.60 -1.14 -9.71
N ILE A 418 23.19 -2.33 -9.72
CA ILE A 418 23.27 -3.19 -8.54
C ILE A 418 24.59 -2.92 -7.82
N SER A 419 24.52 -2.51 -6.57
CA SER A 419 25.71 -2.34 -5.73
C SER A 419 26.15 -3.69 -5.14
N PRO A 420 27.47 -3.97 -5.06
CA PRO A 420 27.96 -5.20 -4.46
C PRO A 420 27.54 -5.34 -3.01
N THR A 421 26.99 -6.51 -2.63
CA THR A 421 26.73 -6.87 -1.23
C THR A 421 27.84 -7.75 -0.69
N SER A 422 28.06 -7.70 0.63
CA SER A 422 28.97 -8.63 1.31
C SER A 422 28.43 -10.06 1.31
N ASN A 423 27.10 -10.23 1.26
CA ASN A 423 26.42 -11.52 1.21
C ASN A 423 26.07 -11.87 -0.25
N ARG A 424 27.12 -12.18 -1.02
CA ARG A 424 27.09 -12.48 -2.46
C ARG A 424 26.30 -13.74 -2.79
N ARG A 425 24.97 -13.67 -2.76
CA ARG A 425 24.16 -14.68 -3.43
C ARG A 425 24.01 -14.29 -4.90
N PRO A 426 24.09 -15.27 -5.81
CA PRO A 426 23.69 -15.05 -7.20
C PRO A 426 22.23 -14.63 -7.24
N VAL A 427 21.88 -13.61 -8.02
CA VAL A 427 20.49 -13.17 -8.12
C VAL A 427 20.15 -12.86 -9.57
N THR A 428 18.93 -13.24 -9.98
CA THR A 428 18.36 -12.83 -11.26
C THR A 428 17.74 -11.44 -11.13
N VAL A 429 18.04 -10.52 -12.05
CA VAL A 429 17.50 -9.14 -12.01
C VAL A 429 16.03 -9.11 -12.42
N VAL A 430 15.69 -9.72 -13.55
CA VAL A 430 14.32 -9.81 -14.06
C VAL A 430 13.95 -11.28 -14.25
N GLN A 431 12.87 -11.71 -13.59
CA GLN A 431 12.37 -13.07 -13.66
C GLN A 431 10.91 -13.13 -14.10
N SER A 432 10.57 -14.07 -14.98
CA SER A 432 9.19 -14.48 -15.25
C SER A 432 9.01 -15.98 -15.07
N GLN A 433 7.97 -16.36 -14.34
CA GLN A 433 7.57 -17.74 -14.08
C GLN A 433 6.27 -18.06 -14.79
N GLY A 434 6.28 -18.33 -16.10
CA GLY A 434 5.07 -18.77 -16.81
C GLY A 434 4.14 -17.64 -17.26
N SER A 435 4.60 -16.39 -17.29
CA SER A 435 3.83 -15.25 -17.77
C SER A 435 4.48 -14.51 -18.93
N ALA A 436 3.63 -14.03 -19.86
CA ALA A 436 4.01 -13.17 -20.96
C ALA A 436 4.43 -11.79 -20.44
N PHE A 437 5.61 -11.29 -20.86
CA PHE A 437 6.05 -9.96 -20.49
C PHE A 437 6.86 -9.26 -21.60
N LEU A 438 6.91 -7.94 -21.52
CA LEU A 438 7.72 -7.06 -22.38
C LEU A 438 8.82 -6.42 -21.54
N LEU A 439 10.07 -6.55 -22.02
CA LEU A 439 11.22 -5.79 -21.55
C LEU A 439 11.71 -4.91 -22.69
N LYS A 440 11.69 -3.58 -22.50
CA LYS A 440 12.05 -2.62 -23.55
C LYS A 440 12.90 -1.47 -23.01
N ASP A 441 13.97 -1.12 -23.72
CA ASP A 441 14.83 0.02 -23.37
C ASP A 441 15.40 -0.12 -21.94
N VAL A 442 16.03 -1.26 -21.63
CA VAL A 442 16.50 -1.58 -20.27
C VAL A 442 18.02 -1.73 -20.22
N SER A 443 18.65 -1.12 -19.23
CA SER A 443 20.07 -1.23 -18.93
C SER A 443 20.28 -1.82 -17.54
N ILE A 444 21.05 -2.89 -17.45
CA ILE A 444 21.38 -3.62 -16.21
C ILE A 444 22.90 -3.63 -16.05
N ASP A 445 23.38 -2.92 -15.04
CA ASP A 445 24.79 -2.86 -14.69
C ASP A 445 25.08 -3.82 -13.52
N ASP A 446 26.06 -4.71 -13.74
CA ASP A 446 26.73 -5.58 -12.76
C ASP A 446 25.82 -6.53 -11.95
N VAL A 447 25.46 -7.68 -12.53
CA VAL A 447 24.67 -8.72 -11.84
C VAL A 447 25.53 -9.58 -10.90
N GLY A 448 26.11 -8.97 -9.87
CA GLY A 448 26.73 -9.65 -8.72
C GLY A 448 27.72 -10.76 -9.10
N GLN A 449 28.09 -11.65 -8.15
CA GLN A 449 28.93 -12.83 -8.47
C GLN A 449 28.09 -14.10 -8.60
N GLY A 450 28.47 -14.98 -9.54
CA GLY A 450 27.90 -16.31 -9.74
C GLY A 450 27.36 -16.56 -11.14
N ASP A 451 26.80 -17.75 -11.35
CA ASP A 451 26.30 -18.22 -12.65
C ASP A 451 24.83 -17.82 -12.93
N GLU A 452 24.24 -16.93 -12.13
CA GLU A 452 22.86 -16.50 -12.35
C GLU A 452 22.75 -15.50 -13.50
N PRO A 453 21.67 -15.58 -14.31
CA PRO A 453 21.48 -14.70 -15.44
C PRO A 453 20.95 -13.33 -15.01
N ALA A 454 21.17 -12.30 -15.84
CA ALA A 454 20.46 -11.03 -15.66
C ALA A 454 18.94 -11.21 -15.85
N ILE A 455 18.55 -11.94 -16.91
CA ILE A 455 17.16 -12.18 -17.28
C ILE A 455 16.87 -13.68 -17.25
N ARG A 456 15.84 -14.10 -16.51
CA ARG A 456 15.42 -15.50 -16.40
C ARG A 456 13.97 -15.72 -16.77
N LEU A 457 13.73 -16.62 -17.71
CA LEU A 457 12.39 -17.07 -18.12
C LEU A 457 12.24 -18.55 -17.79
N VAL A 458 11.18 -18.91 -17.08
CA VAL A 458 10.88 -20.29 -16.70
C VAL A 458 9.42 -20.60 -17.01
N ALA A 459 9.16 -21.66 -17.78
CA ALA A 459 7.81 -22.11 -18.17
C ALA A 459 7.58 -23.58 -17.76
N ASP A 460 7.78 -23.90 -16.48
CA ASP A 460 7.68 -25.29 -16.00
C ASP A 460 6.23 -25.76 -15.87
N GLU A 461 5.41 -24.97 -15.19
CA GLU A 461 4.02 -25.31 -14.86
C GLU A 461 3.00 -24.60 -15.76
N THR A 462 3.35 -23.41 -16.25
CA THR A 462 2.47 -22.57 -17.09
C THR A 462 3.23 -22.12 -18.32
N SER A 463 2.59 -22.21 -19.48
CA SER A 463 3.20 -21.84 -20.77
C SER A 463 3.35 -20.32 -20.88
N ILE A 464 4.48 -19.86 -21.42
CA ILE A 464 4.67 -18.44 -21.75
C ILE A 464 4.23 -18.23 -23.20
N ASP A 465 3.13 -17.51 -23.41
CA ASP A 465 2.58 -17.28 -24.76
C ASP A 465 3.49 -16.42 -25.63
N GLN A 466 3.87 -15.24 -25.13
CA GLN A 466 4.73 -14.33 -25.87
C GLN A 466 5.56 -13.48 -24.91
N THR A 467 6.87 -13.52 -25.08
CA THR A 467 7.80 -12.61 -24.43
C THR A 467 8.58 -11.83 -25.48
N THR A 468 8.75 -10.53 -25.25
CA THR A 468 9.58 -9.66 -26.08
C THR A 468 10.65 -9.00 -25.23
N ILE A 469 11.91 -9.14 -25.65
CA ILE A 469 13.07 -8.43 -25.10
C ILE A 469 13.62 -7.57 -26.23
N ARG A 470 13.58 -6.25 -26.06
CA ARG A 470 13.97 -5.28 -27.08
C ARG A 470 14.86 -4.19 -26.50
N ASP A 471 15.97 -3.90 -27.18
CA ASP A 471 16.85 -2.78 -26.84
C ASP A 471 17.32 -2.87 -25.37
N VAL A 472 17.94 -4.00 -25.03
CA VAL A 472 18.38 -4.31 -23.66
C VAL A 472 19.89 -4.47 -23.61
N SER A 473 20.54 -3.87 -22.62
CA SER A 473 21.96 -4.07 -22.29
C SER A 473 22.07 -4.67 -20.89
N ALA A 474 22.88 -5.71 -20.73
CA ALA A 474 23.07 -6.36 -19.44
C ALA A 474 24.51 -6.83 -19.24
N ALA A 475 25.08 -6.54 -18.07
CA ALA A 475 26.38 -7.06 -17.62
C ALA A 475 26.17 -8.08 -16.50
N ALA A 476 26.41 -9.37 -16.74
CA ALA A 476 26.24 -10.44 -15.76
C ALA A 476 27.45 -11.38 -15.76
N ASN A 477 27.73 -12.00 -14.62
CA ASN A 477 28.77 -13.05 -14.55
C ASN A 477 28.27 -14.40 -15.11
N GLY A 478 26.97 -14.68 -14.98
CA GLY A 478 26.29 -15.74 -15.71
C GLY A 478 25.74 -15.27 -17.06
N PRO A 479 25.04 -16.14 -17.81
CA PRO A 479 24.49 -15.78 -19.13
C PRO A 479 23.55 -14.59 -19.03
N CYS A 480 23.66 -13.58 -19.90
CA CYS A 480 22.77 -12.40 -19.88
C CYS A 480 21.27 -12.76 -19.94
N LEU A 481 20.93 -13.86 -20.64
CA LEU A 481 19.57 -14.40 -20.74
C LEU A 481 19.57 -15.92 -20.52
N ARG A 482 18.69 -16.41 -19.64
CA ARG A 482 18.36 -17.82 -19.50
C ARG A 482 16.87 -18.05 -19.76
N ALA A 483 16.55 -18.84 -20.78
CA ALA A 483 15.18 -19.25 -21.08
C ALA A 483 15.03 -20.76 -20.94
N HIS A 484 14.13 -21.20 -20.07
CA HIS A 484 13.80 -22.60 -19.84
C HIS A 484 12.32 -22.86 -20.09
N GLY A 485 12.03 -23.61 -21.16
CA GLY A 485 10.66 -23.91 -21.56
C GLY A 485 9.98 -25.01 -20.76
N GLY A 486 10.68 -25.77 -19.92
CA GLY A 486 10.08 -26.86 -19.15
C GLY A 486 9.16 -27.78 -19.97
N ASN A 487 8.08 -28.24 -19.33
CA ASN A 487 7.02 -29.02 -19.98
C ASN A 487 5.97 -28.15 -20.67
N ALA A 488 5.69 -26.96 -20.15
CA ALA A 488 4.60 -26.11 -20.64
C ALA A 488 4.99 -25.31 -21.90
N GLY A 489 6.27 -24.97 -22.05
CA GLY A 489 6.84 -24.32 -23.22
C GLY A 489 6.81 -22.79 -23.19
N ILE A 490 7.72 -22.19 -23.95
CA ILE A 490 7.72 -20.77 -24.33
C ILE A 490 7.34 -20.69 -25.81
N ASN A 491 6.10 -20.30 -26.08
CA ASN A 491 5.47 -20.34 -27.41
C ASN A 491 6.07 -19.34 -28.39
N LYS A 492 6.48 -18.15 -27.91
CA LYS A 492 7.18 -17.13 -28.69
C LYS A 492 8.13 -16.33 -27.79
N LEU A 493 9.42 -16.38 -28.07
CA LEU A 493 10.43 -15.51 -27.47
C LEU A 493 11.06 -14.65 -28.56
N PHE A 494 10.73 -13.36 -28.59
CA PHE A 494 11.31 -12.37 -29.48
C PHE A 494 12.45 -11.64 -28.78
N VAL A 495 13.66 -11.71 -29.35
CA VAL A 495 14.82 -10.96 -28.86
C VAL A 495 15.38 -10.09 -29.98
N GLU A 496 15.40 -8.79 -29.73
CA GLU A 496 15.81 -7.73 -30.65
C GLU A 496 16.80 -6.80 -29.94
N ASN A 497 18.03 -6.67 -30.44
CA ASN A 497 19.07 -5.80 -29.86
C ASN A 497 19.35 -6.07 -28.36
N LEU A 498 19.57 -7.33 -27.98
CA LEU A 498 20.14 -7.65 -26.67
C LEU A 498 21.67 -7.56 -26.76
N GLN A 499 22.27 -6.65 -26.00
CA GLN A 499 23.71 -6.47 -25.87
C GLN A 499 24.20 -7.14 -24.58
N ASP A 500 25.06 -8.13 -24.71
CA ASP A 500 25.73 -8.77 -23.58
C ASP A 500 27.04 -8.07 -23.28
N LEU A 501 27.07 -7.28 -22.20
CA LEU A 501 28.25 -6.48 -21.84
C LEU A 501 29.37 -7.31 -21.21
N SER A 502 29.13 -8.59 -20.94
CA SER A 502 30.07 -9.49 -20.25
C SER A 502 30.47 -10.69 -21.10
N ASP A 503 30.07 -10.72 -22.38
CA ASP A 503 30.35 -11.80 -23.34
C ASP A 503 29.94 -13.21 -22.85
N THR A 504 28.88 -13.28 -22.03
CA THR A 504 28.44 -14.55 -21.39
C THR A 504 27.47 -15.38 -22.25
N GLY A 505 26.86 -14.75 -23.25
CA GLY A 505 25.86 -15.31 -24.15
C GLY A 505 24.48 -15.52 -23.52
N ALA A 506 23.58 -16.08 -24.33
CA ALA A 506 22.26 -16.52 -23.91
C ALA A 506 22.19 -18.04 -23.83
N ARG A 507 21.51 -18.58 -22.80
CA ARG A 507 21.26 -20.01 -22.62
C ARG A 507 19.79 -20.33 -22.79
N ILE A 508 19.46 -21.09 -23.84
CA ILE A 508 18.08 -21.49 -24.18
C ILE A 508 17.97 -23.01 -24.06
N THR A 509 16.97 -23.50 -23.31
CA THR A 509 16.76 -24.94 -23.06
C THR A 509 15.28 -25.29 -23.05
N GLY A 510 14.94 -26.54 -23.38
CA GLY A 510 13.56 -27.03 -23.39
C GLY A 510 12.75 -26.53 -24.58
N ASN A 511 11.42 -26.55 -24.45
CA ASN A 511 10.48 -26.18 -25.51
C ASN A 511 10.40 -24.65 -25.65
N VAL A 512 11.33 -24.04 -26.39
CA VAL A 512 11.36 -22.59 -26.63
C VAL A 512 11.36 -22.30 -28.13
N ASN A 513 10.32 -21.62 -28.60
CA ASN A 513 10.26 -21.10 -29.96
C ASN A 513 10.91 -19.71 -30.02
N PHE A 514 12.19 -19.72 -30.36
CA PHE A 514 13.06 -18.55 -30.30
C PHE A 514 13.15 -17.82 -31.65
N ILE A 515 12.80 -16.54 -31.66
CA ILE A 515 12.85 -15.67 -32.85
C ILE A 515 13.87 -14.56 -32.58
N LYS A 516 15.03 -14.66 -33.24
CA LYS A 516 16.17 -13.74 -33.07
C LYS A 516 16.21 -12.67 -34.15
N LYS A 517 16.35 -11.41 -33.75
CA LYS A 517 16.70 -10.26 -34.61
C LYS A 517 17.82 -9.43 -33.96
N GLY A 518 19.02 -10.01 -33.88
CA GLY A 518 20.20 -9.36 -33.28
C GLY A 518 20.40 -9.68 -31.79
N ILE A 519 21.44 -10.45 -31.49
CA ILE A 519 22.08 -10.53 -30.16
C ILE A 519 23.54 -10.30 -30.46
N TYR A 520 24.11 -9.27 -29.85
CA TYR A 520 25.46 -8.78 -30.13
C TYR A 520 26.36 -8.98 -28.93
#